data_AF-A0A924U0V0-F1
#
_entry.id   AF-A0A924U0V0-F1
#
_cell.length_a   1.000
_cell.length_b   1.000
_cell.length_c   1.000
_cell.angle_alpha   90.00
_cell.angle_beta   90.00
_cell.angle_gamma   90.00
#
_symmetry.space_group_name_H-M   'P 1'
#
loop_
_entity.id
_entity.type
_entity.pdbx_description
1 polymer ?
#
loop_
_entity_poly.entity_id
_entity_poly.type
_entity_poly.pdbx_seq_one_letter_code
_entity_poly.pdbx_strand_id
1 'polypeptide(L)'
;ARSRTGRIAVMATSATLRSARMRRLLEHHAQGVHVHLQPCPGLADAIEQGALDGAVLSTVLTPCCDRIRAADVDTVVLACTHYPFVAAEIQRLLGSGVVLIDTAAAVAEQAASVWTDVQSIATPQLRVQSTGSTQTMQRLLLECAGFEAVQVDALAL
;
A
#
# COMPACT_ATOMS: atom_id res chain seq x y z
N ALA A 1 -8.30 12.09 -4.19
CA ALA A 1 -8.32 13.24 -3.25
C ALA A 1 -7.27 14.26 -3.69
N ARG A 2 -7.54 15.56 -3.53
CA ARG A 2 -6.60 16.64 -3.89
C ARG A 2 -6.02 17.21 -2.58
N SER A 3 -4.69 17.24 -2.47
CA SER A 3 -3.99 17.92 -1.36
C SER A 3 -4.37 19.40 -1.32
N ARG A 4 -4.56 19.94 -0.11
CA ARG A 4 -4.88 21.36 0.12
C ARG A 4 -3.61 22.20 0.17
N THR A 5 -2.53 21.65 0.71
CA THR A 5 -1.23 22.33 0.82
C THR A 5 -0.34 22.16 -0.41
N GLY A 6 -0.70 21.24 -1.31
CA GLY A 6 0.16 20.85 -2.44
C GLY A 6 1.36 20.01 -2.00
N ARG A 7 1.39 19.53 -0.75
CA ARG A 7 2.48 18.74 -0.16
C ARG A 7 1.97 17.34 0.14
N ILE A 8 2.51 16.35 -0.56
CA ILE A 8 2.11 14.95 -0.43
C ILE A 8 3.31 14.11 -0.02
N ALA A 9 3.08 13.03 0.72
CA ALA A 9 4.09 11.98 0.91
C ALA A 9 3.70 10.70 0.19
N VAL A 10 4.72 9.96 -0.28
CA VAL A 10 4.55 8.63 -0.87
C VAL A 10 5.29 7.64 0.02
N MET A 11 4.54 6.80 0.74
CA MET A 11 5.08 5.70 1.53
C MET A 11 5.25 4.47 0.65
N ALA A 12 6.48 4.00 0.47
CA ALA A 12 6.76 2.79 -0.31
C ALA A 12 8.05 2.10 0.17
N THR A 13 8.38 0.97 -0.46
CA THR A 13 9.67 0.31 -0.24
C THR A 13 10.81 1.14 -0.83
N SER A 14 11.99 1.04 -0.22
CA SER A 14 13.18 1.77 -0.70
C SER A 14 13.53 1.43 -2.15
N ALA A 15 13.30 0.19 -2.58
CA ALA A 15 13.48 -0.23 -3.96
C ALA A 15 12.53 0.50 -4.92
N THR A 16 11.24 0.59 -4.56
CA THR A 16 10.22 1.30 -5.35
C THR A 16 10.58 2.77 -5.52
N LEU A 17 10.98 3.44 -4.43
CA LEU A 17 11.30 4.87 -4.45
C LEU A 17 12.54 5.21 -5.30
N ARG A 18 13.50 4.29 -5.43
CA ARG A 18 14.68 4.47 -6.29
C ARG A 18 14.46 4.03 -7.75
N SER A 19 13.30 3.46 -8.07
CA SER A 19 13.06 2.88 -9.39
C SER A 19 12.95 3.96 -10.49
N ALA A 20 13.30 3.58 -11.72
CA ALA A 20 13.06 4.42 -12.90
C ALA A 20 11.56 4.68 -13.11
N ARG A 21 10.70 3.71 -12.76
CA ARG A 21 9.24 3.86 -12.85
C ARG A 21 8.73 4.96 -11.93
N MET A 22 9.19 5.00 -10.68
CA MET A 22 8.82 6.07 -9.74
C MET A 22 9.27 7.44 -10.26
N ARG A 23 10.51 7.56 -10.73
CA ARG A 23 11.03 8.81 -11.32
C ARG A 23 10.14 9.31 -12.47
N ARG A 24 9.81 8.44 -13.43
CA ARG A 24 8.92 8.79 -14.54
C ARG A 24 7.53 9.21 -14.06
N LEU A 25 6.98 8.55 -13.05
CA LEU A 25 5.66 8.90 -12.52
C LEU A 25 5.67 10.32 -11.92
N LEU A 26 6.72 10.67 -11.18
CA LEU A 26 6.89 12.02 -10.64
C LEU A 26 7.10 13.06 -11.74
N GLU A 27 7.92 12.77 -12.75
CA GLU A 27 8.16 13.67 -13.89
C GLU A 27 6.88 14.02 -14.63
N HIS A 28 5.98 13.04 -14.85
CA HIS A 28 4.74 13.27 -15.59
C HIS A 28 3.60 13.86 -14.74
N HIS A 29 3.55 13.56 -13.44
CA HIS A 29 2.36 13.84 -12.63
C HIS A 29 2.58 14.74 -11.40
N ALA A 30 3.83 15.01 -11.01
CA ALA A 30 4.13 15.80 -9.81
C ALA A 30 4.35 17.31 -10.11
N GLN A 31 4.02 17.79 -11.31
CA GLN A 31 4.15 19.21 -11.62
C GLN A 31 3.23 20.05 -10.73
N GLY A 32 3.81 21.03 -10.03
CA GLY A 32 3.07 21.93 -9.14
C GLY A 32 2.72 21.35 -7.77
N VAL A 33 3.27 20.18 -7.39
CA VAL A 33 3.15 19.61 -6.04
C VAL A 33 4.52 19.23 -5.48
N HIS A 34 4.68 19.37 -4.17
CA HIS A 34 5.86 18.91 -3.46
C HIS A 34 5.66 17.48 -3.00
N VAL A 35 6.47 16.56 -3.50
CA VAL A 35 6.39 15.13 -3.16
C VAL A 35 7.52 14.74 -2.21
N HIS A 36 7.15 14.34 -1.00
CA HIS A 36 8.05 13.75 -0.01
C HIS A 36 8.08 12.22 -0.19
N LEU A 37 9.20 11.68 -0.65
CA LEU A 37 9.37 10.23 -0.79
C LEU A 37 9.76 9.63 0.56
N GLN A 38 8.87 8.84 1.17
CA GLN A 38 9.08 8.25 2.49
C GLN A 38 9.37 6.75 2.36
N PRO A 39 10.64 6.31 2.42
CA PRO A 39 10.95 4.90 2.55
C PRO A 39 10.49 4.37 3.92
N CYS A 40 9.91 3.18 3.94
CA CYS A 40 9.46 2.50 5.16
C CYS A 40 10.13 1.12 5.29
N PRO A 41 11.46 1.06 5.56
CA PRO A 41 12.18 -0.20 5.69
C PRO A 41 11.63 -1.05 6.84
N GLY A 42 11.49 -2.36 6.62
CA GLY A 42 10.97 -3.31 7.60
C GLY A 42 9.46 -3.31 7.79
N LEU A 43 8.72 -2.35 7.22
CA LEU A 43 7.27 -2.28 7.39
C LEU A 43 6.54 -3.44 6.70
N ALA A 44 6.93 -3.77 5.46
CA ALA A 44 6.36 -4.92 4.75
C ALA A 44 6.64 -6.23 5.49
N ASP A 45 7.90 -6.44 5.90
CA ASP A 45 8.31 -7.64 6.64
C ASP A 45 7.54 -7.80 7.96
N ALA A 46 7.33 -6.71 8.70
CA ALA A 46 6.56 -6.73 9.95
C ALA A 46 5.10 -7.14 9.70
N ILE A 47 4.48 -6.62 8.64
CA ILE A 47 3.10 -6.95 8.25
C ILE A 47 3.01 -8.42 7.83
N GLU A 48 3.96 -8.93 7.04
CA GLU A 48 4.00 -10.34 6.64
C GLU A 48 4.16 -11.28 7.86
N GLN A 49 4.88 -10.84 8.89
CA GLN A 49 5.01 -11.57 10.15
C GLN A 49 3.74 -11.51 11.02
N GLY A 50 2.78 -10.64 10.71
CA GLY A 50 1.51 -10.50 11.42
C GLY A 50 1.47 -9.34 12.42
N ALA A 51 2.46 -8.44 12.40
CA ALA A 51 2.41 -7.21 13.19
C ALA A 51 1.49 -6.17 12.52
N LEU A 52 0.18 -6.31 12.78
CA LEU A 52 -0.86 -5.43 12.22
C LEU A 52 -1.21 -4.26 13.14
N ASP A 53 -0.86 -4.34 14.41
CA ASP A 53 -1.03 -3.30 15.41
C ASP A 53 0.04 -3.40 16.53
N GLY A 54 -0.10 -2.56 17.55
CA GLY A 54 0.69 -2.66 18.77
C GLY A 54 2.14 -2.16 18.64
N ALA A 55 2.92 -2.43 19.69
CA ALA A 55 4.22 -1.78 19.92
C ALA A 55 5.26 -2.07 18.83
N VAL A 56 5.26 -3.29 18.26
CA VAL A 56 6.19 -3.67 17.19
C VAL A 56 5.97 -2.80 15.96
N LEU A 57 4.71 -2.69 15.53
CA LEU A 57 4.35 -1.89 14.36
C LEU A 57 4.58 -0.40 14.64
N SER A 58 4.19 0.10 15.82
CA SER A 58 4.44 1.50 16.21
C SER A 58 5.94 1.84 16.15
N THR A 59 6.83 0.93 16.56
CA THR A 59 8.29 1.14 16.53
C THR A 59 8.80 1.31 15.10
N VAL A 60 8.29 0.53 14.14
CA VAL A 60 8.67 0.62 12.72
C VAL A 60 8.08 1.88 12.06
N LEU A 61 6.84 2.23 12.40
CA LEU A 61 6.12 3.34 11.78
C LEU A 61 6.51 4.71 12.32
N THR A 62 6.86 4.83 13.60
CA THR A 62 7.11 6.13 14.25
C THR A 62 8.16 6.97 13.49
N PRO A 63 9.37 6.45 13.16
CA PRO A 63 10.36 7.23 12.43
C PRO A 63 9.91 7.65 11.03
N CYS A 64 9.05 6.84 10.39
CA CYS A 64 8.46 7.18 9.10
C CYS A 64 7.45 8.31 9.23
N CYS A 65 6.56 8.22 10.22
CA CYS A 65 5.53 9.22 10.49
C CYS A 65 6.13 10.54 10.98
N ASP A 66 7.19 10.51 11.78
CA ASP A 66 7.89 11.71 12.25
C ASP A 66 8.47 12.52 11.08
N ARG A 67 9.10 11.85 10.11
CA ARG A 67 9.61 12.49 8.89
C ARG A 67 8.49 13.07 8.02
N ILE A 68 7.36 12.37 7.92
CA ILE A 68 6.17 12.86 7.21
C ILE A 68 5.63 14.12 7.89
N ARG A 69 5.50 14.13 9.22
CA ARG A 69 5.04 15.32 9.98
C ARG A 69 6.01 16.49 9.82
N ALA A 70 7.32 16.23 9.88
CA ALA A 70 8.34 17.27 9.66
C ALA A 70 8.32 17.85 8.23
N ALA A 71 7.83 17.08 7.26
CA ALA A 71 7.66 17.53 5.88
C ALA A 71 6.37 18.36 5.65
N ASP A 72 5.53 18.56 6.67
CA ASP A 72 4.29 19.33 6.61
C ASP A 72 3.37 18.90 5.46
N VAL A 73 3.22 17.59 5.26
CA VAL A 73 2.31 17.03 4.25
C VAL A 73 0.92 16.87 4.82
N ASP A 74 -0.10 17.08 3.99
CA ASP A 74 -1.51 16.89 4.38
C ASP A 74 -2.14 15.65 3.75
N THR A 75 -1.39 14.96 2.87
CA THR A 75 -1.85 13.80 2.12
C THR A 75 -0.73 12.77 2.03
N VAL A 76 -1.04 11.50 2.28
CA VAL A 76 -0.08 10.40 2.21
C VAL A 76 -0.65 9.30 1.31
N VAL A 77 0.13 8.92 0.30
CA VAL A 77 -0.17 7.80 -0.59
C VAL A 77 0.48 6.53 -0.04
N LEU A 78 -0.34 5.49 0.16
CA LEU A 78 0.10 4.15 0.52
C LEU A 78 0.46 3.39 -0.77
N ALA A 79 1.72 3.54 -1.22
CA ALA A 79 2.19 3.03 -2.51
C ALA A 79 2.88 1.64 -2.40
N CYS A 80 2.70 0.95 -1.28
CA CYS A 80 3.02 -0.47 -1.11
C CYS A 80 1.72 -1.20 -0.81
N THR A 81 1.49 -2.34 -1.46
CA THR A 81 0.27 -3.16 -1.31
C THR A 81 0.04 -3.66 0.12
N HIS A 82 1.07 -3.71 0.96
CA HIS A 82 0.96 -4.11 2.36
C HIS A 82 0.39 -3.01 3.26
N TYR A 83 0.66 -1.73 2.96
CA TYR A 83 0.46 -0.65 3.92
C TYR A 83 -1.02 -0.32 4.21
N PRO A 84 -1.99 -0.55 3.30
CA PRO A 84 -3.41 -0.43 3.63
C PRO A 84 -3.83 -1.26 4.85
N PHE A 85 -3.19 -2.42 5.10
CA PHE A 85 -3.53 -3.29 6.24
C PHE A 85 -3.23 -2.65 7.60
N VAL A 86 -2.37 -1.64 7.63
CA VAL A 86 -1.99 -0.89 8.83
C VAL A 86 -2.38 0.58 8.76
N ALA A 87 -3.30 0.94 7.85
CA ALA A 87 -3.71 2.32 7.62
C ALA A 87 -4.26 2.98 8.88
N ALA A 88 -4.96 2.25 9.74
CA ALA A 88 -5.47 2.77 11.02
C ALA A 88 -4.35 3.23 11.94
N GLU A 89 -3.27 2.45 12.06
CA GLU A 89 -2.12 2.82 12.89
C GLU A 89 -1.32 3.98 12.27
N ILE A 90 -1.15 3.97 10.94
CA ILE A 90 -0.55 5.10 10.22
C ILE A 90 -1.37 6.38 10.47
N GLN A 91 -2.70 6.32 10.35
CA GLN A 91 -3.60 7.45 10.58
C GLN A 91 -3.51 7.94 12.03
N ARG A 92 -3.46 7.02 13.00
CA ARG A 92 -3.32 7.36 14.42
C ARG A 92 -2.02 8.12 14.69
N LEU A 93 -0.92 7.67 14.09
CA LEU A 93 0.38 8.34 14.23
C LEU A 93 0.38 9.70 13.53
N LEU A 94 -0.15 9.81 12.31
CA LEU A 94 -0.13 11.06 11.56
C LEU A 94 -1.16 12.10 12.03
N GLY A 95 -2.22 11.65 12.70
CA GLY A 95 -3.34 12.48 13.14
C GLY A 95 -4.36 12.73 12.04
N SER A 96 -5.55 13.23 12.42
CA SER A 96 -6.70 13.43 11.51
C SER A 96 -6.51 14.56 10.47
N GLY A 97 -5.46 15.38 10.61
CA GLY A 97 -5.12 16.43 9.65
C GLY A 97 -4.55 15.91 8.34
N VAL A 98 -4.14 14.64 8.29
CA VAL A 98 -3.55 13.99 7.11
C VAL A 98 -4.55 13.02 6.50
N VAL A 99 -4.73 13.12 5.18
CA VAL A 99 -5.56 12.20 4.38
C VAL A 99 -4.70 11.03 3.89
N LEU A 100 -5.09 9.81 4.20
CA LEU A 100 -4.49 8.62 3.61
C LEU A 100 -5.17 8.24 2.29
N ILE A 101 -4.38 7.89 1.29
CA ILE A 101 -4.85 7.42 -0.02
C ILE A 101 -4.37 5.98 -0.22
N ASP A 102 -5.31 5.05 -0.29
CA ASP A 102 -5.09 3.71 -0.84
C ASP A 102 -5.15 3.77 -2.38
N THR A 103 -4.26 3.03 -3.03
CA THR A 103 -4.14 2.97 -4.49
C THR A 103 -4.89 1.80 -5.11
N ALA A 104 -5.38 0.83 -4.31
CA ALA A 104 -6.02 -0.39 -4.80
C ALA A 104 -7.21 -0.12 -5.74
N ALA A 105 -8.13 0.78 -5.35
CA ALA A 105 -9.30 1.12 -6.17
C ALA A 105 -8.90 1.74 -7.51
N ALA A 106 -7.98 2.71 -7.51
CA ALA A 106 -7.51 3.34 -8.75
C ALA A 106 -6.80 2.34 -9.67
N VAL A 107 -6.08 1.37 -9.12
CA VAL A 107 -5.46 0.29 -9.90
C VAL A 107 -6.52 -0.64 -10.51
N ALA A 108 -7.57 -1.00 -9.75
CA ALA A 108 -8.67 -1.81 -10.24
C ALA A 108 -9.46 -1.11 -11.37
N GLU A 109 -9.77 0.18 -11.19
CA GLU A 109 -10.42 1.02 -12.20
C GLU A 109 -9.59 1.11 -13.48
N GLN A 110 -8.27 1.34 -13.35
CA GLN A 110 -7.38 1.37 -14.50
C GLN A 110 -7.29 0.02 -15.20
N ALA A 111 -7.23 -1.09 -14.45
CA ALA A 111 -7.22 -2.44 -15.01
C ALA A 111 -8.50 -2.71 -15.81
N ALA A 112 -9.67 -2.33 -15.28
CA ALA A 112 -10.94 -2.42 -15.99
C ALA A 112 -10.96 -1.53 -17.26
N SER A 113 -10.41 -0.32 -17.18
CA SER A 113 -10.37 0.60 -18.32
C SER A 113 -9.52 0.11 -19.49
N VAL A 114 -8.43 -0.62 -19.23
CA VAL A 114 -7.56 -1.16 -20.29
C VAL A 114 -8.01 -2.54 -20.78
N TRP A 115 -8.89 -3.21 -20.05
CA TRP A 115 -9.38 -4.53 -20.40
C TRP A 115 -10.73 -4.44 -21.12
N THR A 116 -10.68 -4.05 -22.40
CA THR A 116 -11.87 -3.73 -23.21
C THR A 116 -12.70 -4.94 -23.64
N ASP A 117 -12.11 -6.14 -23.69
CA ASP A 117 -12.74 -7.35 -24.24
C ASP A 117 -13.07 -8.43 -23.18
N VAL A 118 -13.44 -8.04 -21.95
CA VAL A 118 -13.90 -9.01 -20.92
C VAL A 118 -15.36 -9.38 -21.16
N GLN A 119 -15.64 -10.65 -21.36
CA GLN A 119 -16.98 -11.18 -21.10
C GLN A 119 -17.18 -11.32 -19.59
N SER A 120 -18.22 -10.67 -19.06
CA SER A 120 -18.59 -10.82 -17.65
C SER A 120 -18.84 -12.30 -17.33
N ILE A 121 -18.09 -12.84 -16.36
CA ILE A 121 -18.25 -14.21 -15.91
C ILE A 121 -19.31 -14.20 -14.80
N ALA A 122 -20.43 -14.90 -15.00
CA ALA A 122 -21.52 -14.95 -14.03
C ALA A 122 -21.08 -15.51 -12.66
N THR A 123 -20.15 -16.46 -12.66
CA THR A 123 -19.60 -17.08 -11.46
C THR A 123 -18.07 -17.17 -11.57
N PRO A 124 -17.31 -16.15 -11.11
CA PRO A 124 -15.86 -16.19 -11.18
C PRO A 124 -15.29 -17.25 -10.25
N GLN A 125 -14.20 -17.90 -10.67
CA GLN A 125 -13.40 -18.77 -9.80
C GLN A 125 -12.10 -18.06 -9.44
N LEU A 126 -11.80 -17.99 -8.14
CA LEU A 126 -10.53 -17.46 -7.64
C LEU A 126 -9.55 -18.61 -7.39
N ARG A 127 -8.36 -18.52 -7.97
CA ARG A 127 -7.21 -19.36 -7.59
C ARG A 127 -6.10 -18.48 -7.08
N VAL A 128 -5.59 -18.78 -5.89
CA VAL A 128 -4.47 -18.07 -5.30
C VAL A 128 -3.31 -19.02 -5.15
N GLN A 129 -2.13 -18.58 -5.56
CA GLN A 129 -0.91 -19.37 -5.52
C GLN A 129 0.22 -18.58 -4.88
N SER A 130 1.11 -19.25 -4.15
CA SER A 130 2.25 -18.64 -3.50
C SER A 130 3.51 -19.48 -3.72
N THR A 131 4.60 -18.81 -4.09
CA THR A 131 5.96 -19.39 -4.11
C THR A 131 6.62 -19.36 -2.73
N GLY A 132 6.08 -18.55 -1.81
CA GLY A 132 6.44 -18.53 -0.39
C GLY A 132 5.46 -19.32 0.47
N SER A 133 5.39 -18.99 1.76
CA SER A 133 4.48 -19.64 2.73
C SER A 133 3.00 -19.47 2.34
N THR A 134 2.35 -20.58 1.96
CA THR A 134 0.91 -20.61 1.68
C THR A 134 0.08 -20.26 2.91
N GLN A 135 0.53 -20.68 4.10
CA GLN A 135 -0.13 -20.36 5.37
C GLN A 135 -0.09 -18.85 5.67
N THR A 136 1.05 -18.20 5.46
CA THR A 136 1.18 -16.75 5.67
C THR A 136 0.29 -15.99 4.71
N MET A 137 0.31 -16.36 3.42
CA MET A 137 -0.54 -15.74 2.39
C MET A 137 -2.02 -15.93 2.72
N GLN A 138 -2.44 -17.15 3.05
CA GLN A 138 -3.84 -17.44 3.39
C GLN A 138 -4.29 -16.63 4.61
N ARG A 139 -3.47 -16.56 5.66
CA ARG A 139 -3.74 -15.72 6.83
C ARG A 139 -3.96 -14.26 6.45
N LEU A 140 -3.05 -13.65 5.68
CA LEU A 140 -3.17 -12.24 5.28
C LEU A 140 -4.43 -11.98 4.44
N LEU A 141 -4.81 -12.91 3.57
CA LEU A 141 -6.01 -12.77 2.76
C LEU A 141 -7.28 -12.79 3.61
N LEU A 142 -7.33 -13.68 4.61
CA LEU A 142 -8.47 -13.80 5.53
C LEU A 142 -8.54 -12.62 6.50
N GLU A 143 -7.40 -12.24 7.10
CA GLU A 143 -7.36 -11.21 8.14
C GLU A 143 -7.39 -9.78 7.59
N CYS A 144 -6.81 -9.55 6.41
CA CYS A 144 -6.55 -8.20 5.92
C CYS A 144 -7.23 -7.85 4.58
N ALA A 145 -7.40 -8.83 3.69
CA ALA A 145 -7.93 -8.58 2.34
C ALA A 145 -9.45 -8.84 2.20
N GLY A 146 -10.12 -9.21 3.30
CA GLY A 146 -11.58 -9.35 3.35
C GLY A 146 -12.12 -10.62 2.71
N PHE A 147 -11.29 -11.64 2.48
CA PHE A 147 -11.76 -12.94 2.02
C PHE A 147 -12.37 -13.74 3.17
N GLU A 148 -13.59 -14.27 3.01
CA GLU A 148 -14.22 -15.14 4.01
C GLU A 148 -13.66 -16.56 3.98
N ALA A 149 -13.31 -17.04 2.78
CA ALA A 149 -12.66 -18.32 2.57
C ALA A 149 -11.77 -18.24 1.32
N VAL A 150 -10.52 -18.69 1.45
CA VAL A 150 -9.59 -18.77 0.33
C VAL A 150 -8.60 -19.90 0.59
N GLN A 151 -8.32 -20.69 -0.45
CA GLN A 151 -7.26 -21.68 -0.45
C GLN A 151 -6.07 -21.12 -1.22
N VAL A 152 -4.87 -21.28 -0.65
CA VAL A 152 -3.62 -20.88 -1.29
C VAL A 152 -2.81 -22.12 -1.62
N ASP A 153 -2.57 -22.34 -2.91
CA ASP A 153 -1.75 -23.46 -3.37
C ASP A 153 -0.28 -23.07 -3.47
N ALA A 154 0.62 -24.01 -3.21
CA ALA A 154 2.05 -23.80 -3.42
C ALA A 154 2.37 -23.80 -4.92
N LEU A 155 3.22 -22.88 -5.36
CA LEU A 155 3.74 -22.80 -6.73
C LEU A 155 5.26 -22.95 -6.72
N ALA A 156 5.76 -24.00 -7.36
CA ALA A 156 7.20 -24.15 -7.63
C ALA A 156 7.52 -23.47 -8.98
N LEU A 157 8.55 -22.61 -9.00
CA LEU A 157 9.06 -21.94 -10.19
C LEU A 157 10.29 -22.65 -10.76
#